data_AF-Q3SC81-F1
#
_entry.id   AF-Q3SC81-F1
#
_cell.length_a   1.000
_cell.length_b   1.000
_cell.length_c   1.000
_cell.angle_alpha   90.00
_cell.angle_beta   90.00
_cell.angle_gamma   90.00
#
_symmetry.space_group_name_H-M   'P 1'
#
loop_
_entity.id
_entity.type
_entity.pdbx_description
1 polymer ?
#
loop_
_entity_poly.entity_id
_entity_poly.type
_entity_poly.pdbx_seq_one_letter_code
_entity_poly.pdbx_strand_id
1 'polypeptide(L)'
;SKDGAMILFSFPEIVAKNSKKSPEKVFRMLDMYNSIVEHWTEIETTFESAIRSQAMTSLVKLGEFIRMALAEFETALQKESSKTTVAGGGIHALTIDTMNYIILLADYSYVLSDILGESPPPAKSSLPESYFGMADSDESPAPAISLRFAWLILILLCKLDGKAKHYKDVSLAYLFLANNLRYIVVKVRSSNLKYLLGENW
;
A
#
# COMPACT_ATOMS: atom_id res chain seq x y z
N SER A 1 12.93 21.85 26.74
CA SER A 1 12.19 21.72 28.01
C SER A 1 11.25 20.52 27.92
N LYS A 2 10.84 19.94 29.06
CA LYS A 2 9.90 18.81 29.13
C LYS A 2 8.59 19.08 28.36
N ASP A 3 8.02 20.27 28.53
CA ASP A 3 6.78 20.67 27.87
C ASP A 3 6.94 20.73 26.34
N GLY A 4 8.09 21.22 25.85
CA GLY A 4 8.38 21.25 24.42
C GLY A 4 8.45 19.84 23.80
N ALA A 5 9.07 18.89 24.51
CA ALA A 5 9.15 17.50 24.07
C ALA A 5 7.76 16.83 24.07
N MET A 6 6.93 17.09 25.09
CA MET A 6 5.55 16.60 25.12
C MET A 6 4.72 17.14 23.95
N ILE A 7 4.85 18.43 23.62
CA ILE A 7 4.16 19.03 22.46
C ILE A 7 4.66 18.39 21.15
N LEU A 8 5.98 18.23 21.00
CA LEU A 8 6.57 17.62 19.82
C LEU A 8 6.03 16.21 19.57
N PHE A 9 6.02 15.35 20.60
CA PHE A 9 5.59 13.97 20.46
C PHE A 9 4.07 13.77 20.53
N SER A 10 3.28 14.77 20.88
CA SER A 10 1.80 14.71 20.76
C SER A 10 1.29 15.24 19.42
N PHE A 11 2.10 16.02 18.69
CA PHE A 11 1.72 16.55 17.38
C PHE A 11 1.31 15.46 16.36
N PRO A 12 2.05 14.35 16.18
CA PRO A 12 1.68 13.35 15.18
C PRO A 12 0.33 12.69 15.47
N GLU A 13 0.02 12.40 16.73
CA GLU A 13 -1.30 11.93 17.16
C GLU A 13 -2.42 12.91 16.77
N ILE A 14 -2.23 14.21 17.04
CA ILE A 14 -3.20 15.25 16.70
C ILE A 14 -3.40 15.32 15.18
N VAL A 15 -2.32 15.22 14.40
CA VAL A 15 -2.38 15.27 12.94
C VAL A 15 -3.10 14.03 12.39
N ALA A 16 -2.81 12.84 12.91
CA ALA A 16 -3.49 11.60 12.53
C ALA A 16 -5.01 11.69 12.79
N LYS A 17 -5.41 12.22 13.95
CA LYS A 17 -6.82 12.35 14.34
C LYS A 17 -7.62 13.31 13.46
N ASN A 18 -7.00 14.39 12.99
CA ASN A 18 -7.70 15.47 12.28
C ASN A 18 -7.54 15.41 10.75
N SER A 19 -6.76 14.47 10.23
CA SER A 19 -6.49 14.37 8.79
C SER A 19 -7.54 13.56 8.04
N LYS A 20 -7.88 14.00 6.84
CA LYS A 20 -8.57 13.15 5.85
C LYS A 20 -7.58 12.13 5.29
N LYS A 21 -8.07 10.94 4.98
CA LYS A 21 -7.27 9.84 4.40
C LYS A 21 -7.15 10.02 2.89
N SER A 22 -6.36 11.01 2.48
CA SER A 22 -5.93 11.17 1.09
C SER A 22 -4.54 10.57 0.90
N PRO A 23 -4.15 10.18 -0.33
CA PRO A 23 -2.81 9.67 -0.62
C PRO A 23 -1.69 10.55 -0.06
N GLU A 24 -1.77 11.87 -0.28
CA GLU A 24 -0.75 12.82 0.18
C GLU A 24 -0.65 12.88 1.71
N LYS A 25 -1.76 12.63 2.42
CA LYS A 25 -1.78 12.58 3.88
C LYS A 25 -1.18 11.27 4.39
N VAL A 26 -1.41 10.14 3.71
CA VAL A 26 -0.79 8.86 4.07
C VAL A 26 0.72 8.95 4.03
N PHE A 27 1.31 9.50 2.96
CA PHE A 27 2.77 9.64 2.85
C PHE A 27 3.34 10.55 3.94
N ARG A 28 2.67 11.66 4.26
CA ARG A 28 3.09 12.51 5.40
C ARG A 28 3.04 11.78 6.74
N MET A 29 2.07 10.90 6.96
CA MET A 29 2.04 10.09 8.19
C MET A 29 3.16 9.06 8.20
N LEU A 30 3.48 8.45 7.06
CA LEU A 30 4.62 7.54 6.92
C LEU A 30 5.93 8.26 7.22
N ASP A 31 6.11 9.48 6.72
CA ASP A 31 7.30 10.30 7.01
C ASP A 31 7.42 10.60 8.50
N MET A 32 6.32 10.98 9.16
CA MET A 32 6.30 11.23 10.61
C MET A 32 6.59 9.96 11.41
N TYR A 33 5.97 8.84 11.04
CA TYR A 33 6.20 7.55 11.67
C TYR A 33 7.67 7.15 11.56
N ASN A 34 8.20 7.20 10.34
CA ASN A 34 9.58 6.89 10.05
C ASN A 34 10.56 7.75 10.86
N SER A 35 10.32 9.06 10.90
CA SER A 35 11.18 9.99 11.62
C SER A 35 11.28 9.65 13.11
N ILE A 36 10.18 9.21 13.73
CA ILE A 36 10.18 8.81 15.15
C ILE A 36 10.93 7.48 15.34
N VAL A 37 10.72 6.51 14.44
CA VAL A 37 11.41 5.20 14.49
C VAL A 37 12.91 5.34 14.30
N GLU A 38 13.36 6.13 13.32
CA GLU A 38 14.78 6.37 13.04
C GLU A 38 15.53 6.97 14.24
N HIS A 39 14.85 7.81 15.02
CA HIS A 39 15.42 8.46 16.20
C HIS A 39 15.05 7.77 17.51
N TRP A 40 14.47 6.55 17.46
CA TRP A 40 13.92 5.90 18.65
C TRP A 40 14.98 5.69 19.74
N THR A 41 16.18 5.25 19.38
CA THR A 41 17.29 5.06 20.34
C THR A 41 17.66 6.37 21.04
N GLU A 42 17.72 7.48 20.32
CA GLU A 42 18.01 8.80 20.91
C GLU A 42 16.87 9.26 21.82
N ILE A 43 15.63 8.98 21.43
CA ILE A 43 14.44 9.27 22.23
C ILE A 43 14.50 8.48 23.55
N GLU A 44 14.91 7.21 23.48
CA GLU A 44 15.03 6.32 24.64
C GLU A 44 16.10 6.77 25.64
N THR A 45 17.25 7.23 25.14
CA THR A 45 18.36 7.65 25.99
C THR A 45 18.19 9.06 26.55
N THR A 46 17.49 9.93 25.83
CA THR A 46 17.41 11.36 26.17
C THR A 46 16.22 11.70 27.05
N PHE A 47 15.08 11.03 26.87
CA PHE A 47 13.82 11.44 27.49
C PHE A 47 13.32 10.49 28.60
N GLU A 48 12.63 11.07 29.58
CA GLU A 48 11.97 10.32 30.66
C GLU A 48 10.79 9.47 30.15
N SER A 49 10.32 8.53 30.97
CA SER A 49 9.29 7.55 30.60
C SER A 49 7.99 8.17 30.08
N ALA A 50 7.55 9.31 30.62
CA ALA A 50 6.31 9.98 30.18
C ALA A 50 6.39 10.43 28.71
N ILE A 51 7.52 11.03 28.31
CA ILE A 51 7.73 11.49 26.93
C ILE A 51 7.90 10.30 25.99
N ARG A 52 8.63 9.26 26.40
CA ARG A 52 8.78 8.02 25.62
C ARG A 52 7.44 7.33 25.37
N SER A 53 6.58 7.29 26.39
CA SER A 53 5.20 6.79 26.27
C SER A 53 4.35 7.61 25.30
N GLN A 54 4.50 8.93 25.31
CA GLN A 54 3.81 9.81 24.35
C GLN A 54 4.29 9.57 22.91
N ALA A 55 5.61 9.41 22.69
CA ALA A 55 6.17 9.08 21.38
C ALA A 55 5.65 7.74 20.85
N MET A 56 5.60 6.72 21.71
CA MET A 56 5.01 5.41 21.39
C MET A 56 3.52 5.53 21.05
N THR A 57 2.76 6.31 21.83
CA THR A 57 1.33 6.56 21.55
C THR A 57 1.15 7.19 20.16
N SER A 58 2.00 8.15 19.79
CA SER A 58 1.99 8.73 18.45
C SER A 58 2.30 7.71 17.35
N LEU A 59 3.28 6.82 17.53
CA LEU A 59 3.54 5.73 16.58
C LEU A 59 2.32 4.84 16.38
N VAL A 60 1.66 4.42 17.46
CA VAL A 60 0.44 3.61 17.40
C VAL A 60 -0.66 4.34 16.62
N LYS A 61 -0.89 5.63 16.89
CA LYS A 61 -1.93 6.43 16.21
C LYS A 61 -1.65 6.70 14.74
N LEU A 62 -0.38 6.91 14.38
CA LEU A 62 0.04 6.99 12.99
C LEU A 62 -0.17 5.64 12.27
N GLY A 63 0.23 4.53 12.89
CA GLY A 63 0.03 3.18 12.35
C GLY A 63 -1.45 2.84 12.14
N GLU A 64 -2.32 3.14 13.11
CA GLU A 64 -3.78 3.01 12.98
C GLU A 64 -4.31 3.81 11.78
N PHE A 65 -3.92 5.07 11.63
CA PHE A 65 -4.32 5.90 10.50
C PHE A 65 -3.91 5.29 9.16
N ILE A 66 -2.66 4.85 9.04
CA ILE A 66 -2.10 4.29 7.80
C ILE A 66 -2.83 2.99 7.43
N ARG A 67 -3.04 2.09 8.39
CA ARG A 67 -3.81 0.85 8.16
C ARG A 67 -5.23 1.13 7.67
N MET A 68 -5.92 2.07 8.33
CA MET A 68 -7.27 2.47 7.91
C MET A 68 -7.28 3.07 6.50
N ALA A 69 -6.31 3.92 6.17
CA ALA A 69 -6.23 4.52 4.85
C ALA A 69 -5.95 3.49 3.75
N LEU A 70 -5.10 2.50 4.01
CA LEU A 70 -4.86 1.39 3.07
C LEU A 70 -6.10 0.52 2.89
N ALA A 71 -6.85 0.24 3.96
CA ALA A 71 -8.11 -0.50 3.89
C ALA A 71 -9.20 0.28 3.12
N GLU A 72 -9.28 1.60 3.30
CA GLU A 72 -10.17 2.46 2.53
C GLU A 72 -9.79 2.50 1.05
N PHE A 73 -8.49 2.56 0.73
CA PHE A 73 -7.99 2.45 -0.64
C PHE A 73 -8.35 1.11 -1.29
N GLU A 74 -8.11 -0.01 -0.59
CA GLU A 74 -8.51 -1.35 -1.04
C GLU A 74 -10.01 -1.42 -1.32
N THR A 75 -10.83 -0.90 -0.39
CA THR A 75 -12.29 -0.87 -0.53
C THR A 75 -12.73 -0.01 -1.71
N ALA A 76 -12.10 1.15 -1.92
CA ALA A 76 -12.39 2.04 -3.05
C ALA A 76 -12.05 1.35 -4.37
N LEU A 77 -10.89 0.69 -4.45
CA LEU A 77 -10.47 -0.08 -5.61
C LEU A 77 -11.43 -1.26 -5.88
N GLN A 78 -11.90 -1.95 -4.85
CA GLN A 78 -12.91 -3.02 -4.96
C GLN A 78 -14.30 -2.51 -5.37
N LYS A 79 -14.68 -1.29 -5.01
CA LYS A 79 -15.99 -0.70 -5.37
C LYS A 79 -15.99 0.01 -6.72
N GLU A 80 -14.81 0.24 -7.28
CA GLU A 80 -14.65 0.84 -8.60
C GLU A 80 -15.44 0.04 -9.66
N SER A 81 -16.37 0.74 -10.31
CA SER A 81 -17.38 0.18 -11.21
C SER A 81 -17.67 1.06 -12.43
N SER A 82 -16.82 2.06 -12.69
CA SER A 82 -16.98 2.90 -13.88
C SER A 82 -16.96 2.04 -15.15
N LYS A 83 -17.88 2.33 -16.07
CA LYS A 83 -17.99 1.64 -17.37
C LYS A 83 -17.20 2.35 -18.48
N THR A 84 -16.36 3.31 -18.10
CA THR A 84 -15.61 4.13 -19.04
C THR A 84 -14.60 3.25 -19.79
N THR A 85 -14.71 3.25 -21.12
CA THR A 85 -13.74 2.61 -22.00
C THR A 85 -12.75 3.64 -22.51
N VAL A 86 -11.50 3.23 -22.71
CA VAL A 86 -10.47 4.06 -23.34
C VAL A 86 -10.55 3.86 -24.84
N ALA A 87 -10.67 4.96 -25.60
CA ALA A 87 -10.65 4.92 -27.05
C ALA A 87 -9.38 4.20 -27.55
N GLY A 88 -9.53 3.27 -28.50
CA GLY A 88 -8.43 2.48 -29.04
C GLY A 88 -7.80 1.46 -28.06
N GLY A 89 -8.42 1.20 -26.90
CA GLY A 89 -7.91 0.19 -25.96
C GLY A 89 -6.60 0.63 -25.26
N GLY A 90 -6.43 1.92 -25.00
CA GLY A 90 -5.25 2.45 -24.31
C GLY A 90 -5.18 2.11 -22.81
N ILE A 91 -4.18 2.67 -22.14
CA ILE A 91 -3.98 2.51 -20.69
C ILE A 91 -5.08 3.30 -19.95
N HIS A 92 -5.72 2.65 -18.98
CA HIS A 92 -6.79 3.24 -18.17
C HIS A 92 -6.23 4.09 -17.02
N ALA A 93 -6.90 5.19 -16.68
CA ALA A 93 -6.51 6.06 -15.56
C ALA A 93 -6.38 5.29 -14.24
N LEU A 94 -7.37 4.44 -13.91
CA LEU A 94 -7.29 3.49 -12.78
C LEU A 94 -5.97 2.72 -12.71
N THR A 95 -5.47 2.20 -13.84
CA THR A 95 -4.19 1.49 -13.88
C THR A 95 -3.03 2.41 -13.50
N ILE A 96 -3.02 3.62 -14.05
CA ILE A 96 -1.98 4.62 -13.77
C ILE A 96 -2.01 5.02 -12.29
N ASP A 97 -3.17 5.39 -11.78
CA ASP A 97 -3.37 5.92 -10.43
C ASP A 97 -3.05 4.84 -9.38
N THR A 98 -3.60 3.64 -9.55
CA THR A 98 -3.35 2.51 -8.63
C THR A 98 -1.88 2.11 -8.63
N MET A 99 -1.25 1.97 -9.80
CA MET A 99 0.17 1.58 -9.85
C MET A 99 1.08 2.67 -9.30
N ASN A 100 0.82 3.96 -9.59
CA ASN A 100 1.61 5.04 -9.04
C ASN A 100 1.53 5.06 -7.51
N TYR A 101 0.34 4.86 -6.94
CA TYR A 101 0.17 4.79 -5.49
C TYR A 101 0.91 3.61 -4.86
N ILE A 102 0.78 2.40 -5.44
CA ILE A 102 1.45 1.19 -4.94
C ILE A 102 2.99 1.33 -5.05
N ILE A 103 3.50 1.92 -6.13
CA ILE A 103 4.94 2.17 -6.30
C ILE A 103 5.46 3.11 -5.22
N LEU A 104 4.77 4.20 -4.95
CA LEU A 104 5.16 5.13 -3.89
C LEU A 104 5.12 4.46 -2.51
N LEU A 105 4.13 3.61 -2.25
CA LEU A 105 4.09 2.82 -1.00
C LEU A 105 5.26 1.84 -0.89
N ALA A 106 5.72 1.26 -2.01
CA ALA A 106 6.84 0.34 -2.01
C ALA A 106 8.16 0.96 -1.54
N ASP A 107 8.31 2.28 -1.67
CA ASP A 107 9.47 3.01 -1.15
C ASP A 107 9.48 3.06 0.39
N TYR A 108 8.34 2.87 1.04
CA TYR A 108 8.19 2.81 2.51
C TYR A 108 8.09 1.36 3.02
N SER A 109 8.58 0.37 2.26
CA SER A 109 8.34 -1.05 2.53
C SER A 109 8.83 -1.51 3.90
N TYR A 110 9.94 -0.98 4.40
CA TYR A 110 10.48 -1.30 5.71
C TYR A 110 9.55 -0.83 6.85
N VAL A 111 9.07 0.42 6.78
CA VAL A 111 8.12 0.97 7.77
C VAL A 111 6.79 0.26 7.70
N LEU A 112 6.29 0.05 6.48
CA LEU A 112 5.02 -0.61 6.27
C LEU A 112 5.05 -2.07 6.72
N SER A 113 6.19 -2.73 6.68
CA SER A 113 6.34 -4.09 7.20
C SER A 113 6.10 -4.15 8.71
N ASP A 114 6.59 -3.14 9.46
CA ASP A 114 6.32 -3.01 10.90
C ASP A 114 4.86 -2.67 11.18
N ILE A 115 4.33 -1.65 10.50
CA ILE A 115 2.93 -1.21 10.66
C ILE A 115 1.94 -2.34 10.32
N LEU A 116 2.19 -3.11 9.25
CA LEU A 116 1.30 -4.16 8.76
C LEU A 116 1.55 -5.53 9.39
N GLY A 117 2.67 -5.72 10.11
CA GLY A 117 2.97 -6.96 10.83
C GLY A 117 1.85 -7.37 11.80
N GLU A 118 1.10 -6.40 12.33
CA GLU A 118 -0.04 -6.61 13.22
C GLU A 118 -1.37 -6.91 12.51
N SER A 119 -1.43 -6.83 11.17
CA SER A 119 -2.66 -6.97 10.37
C SER A 119 -2.40 -7.70 9.04
N PRO A 120 -2.32 -9.05 9.05
CA PRO A 120 -2.13 -9.82 7.82
C PRO A 120 -3.31 -9.61 6.85
N PRO A 121 -3.08 -9.78 5.52
CA PRO A 121 -4.17 -9.78 4.55
C PRO A 121 -5.28 -10.77 4.93
N PRO A 122 -6.54 -10.51 4.55
CA PRO A 122 -7.64 -11.44 4.79
C PRO A 122 -7.25 -12.84 4.29
N ALA A 123 -7.64 -13.85 5.06
CA ALA A 123 -7.14 -15.21 4.95
C ALA A 123 -7.21 -15.77 3.51
N LYS A 124 -6.27 -16.69 3.26
CA LYS A 124 -5.93 -17.48 2.06
C LYS A 124 -7.07 -18.02 1.17
N SER A 125 -8.35 -17.80 1.51
CA SER A 125 -9.51 -18.33 0.79
C SER A 125 -10.00 -17.48 -0.39
N SER A 126 -9.46 -16.28 -0.61
CA SER A 126 -9.88 -15.38 -1.70
C SER A 126 -8.87 -15.27 -2.84
N LEU A 127 -7.75 -15.96 -2.75
CA LEU A 127 -6.62 -15.85 -3.66
C LEU A 127 -6.28 -17.21 -4.28
N PRO A 128 -6.16 -17.33 -5.61
CA PRO A 128 -5.61 -18.54 -6.22
C PRO A 128 -4.17 -18.75 -5.75
N GLU A 129 -3.87 -19.90 -5.15
CA GLU A 129 -2.49 -20.29 -4.73
C GLU A 129 -1.47 -20.19 -5.86
N SER A 130 -1.93 -20.32 -7.12
CA SER A 130 -1.12 -20.17 -8.33
C SER A 130 -0.60 -18.74 -8.58
N TYR A 131 -1.21 -17.70 -8.00
CA TYR A 131 -0.83 -16.31 -8.28
C TYR A 131 0.31 -15.78 -7.40
N PHE A 132 0.65 -16.49 -6.33
CA PHE A 132 1.60 -16.04 -5.31
C PHE A 132 2.85 -16.92 -5.20
N GLY A 133 3.07 -17.83 -6.16
CA GLY A 133 4.23 -18.72 -6.14
C GLY A 133 4.32 -19.58 -4.87
N MET A 134 3.21 -19.77 -4.16
CA MET A 134 3.15 -20.48 -2.89
C MET A 134 2.96 -22.01 -3.11
N ALA A 135 3.40 -22.49 -4.26
CA ALA A 135 3.48 -23.91 -4.57
C ALA A 135 4.85 -24.43 -4.11
N ASP A 136 4.85 -25.22 -3.03
CA ASP A 136 5.90 -26.16 -2.66
C ASP A 136 7.35 -25.66 -2.64
N SER A 137 7.60 -24.51 -2.00
CA SER A 137 8.97 -24.18 -1.57
C SER A 137 9.06 -24.15 -0.05
N ASP A 138 10.11 -24.78 0.47
CA ASP A 138 10.55 -24.80 1.88
C ASP A 138 11.06 -23.40 2.34
N GLU A 139 10.68 -22.34 1.61
CA GLU A 139 11.06 -20.97 1.89
C GLU A 139 10.11 -20.30 2.89
N SER A 140 10.67 -19.39 3.69
CA SER A 140 9.92 -18.56 4.61
C SER A 140 8.74 -17.90 3.89
N PRO A 141 7.53 -17.86 4.51
CA PRO A 141 6.37 -17.23 3.90
C PRO A 141 6.69 -15.79 3.45
N ALA A 142 6.18 -15.43 2.27
CA ALA A 142 6.36 -14.09 1.71
C ALA A 142 5.98 -13.01 2.73
N PRO A 143 6.74 -11.90 2.83
CA PRO A 143 6.43 -10.81 3.75
C PRO A 143 4.98 -10.33 3.60
N ALA A 144 4.33 -9.98 4.71
CA ALA A 144 2.93 -9.55 4.71
C ALA A 144 2.68 -8.38 3.73
N ILE A 145 3.65 -7.46 3.60
CA ILE A 145 3.59 -6.35 2.66
C ILE A 145 3.61 -6.79 1.19
N SER A 146 4.39 -7.81 0.85
CA SER A 146 4.45 -8.38 -0.50
C SER A 146 3.10 -8.96 -0.89
N LEU A 147 2.49 -9.73 0.01
CA LEU A 147 1.14 -10.29 -0.18
C LEU A 147 0.10 -9.19 -0.36
N ARG A 148 0.20 -8.09 0.42
CA ARG A 148 -0.70 -6.93 0.30
C ARG A 148 -0.57 -6.25 -1.05
N PHE A 149 0.64 -6.01 -1.55
CA PHE A 149 0.83 -5.37 -2.85
C PHE A 149 0.37 -6.24 -4.01
N ALA A 150 0.70 -7.54 -4.00
CA ALA A 150 0.20 -8.46 -5.01
C ALA A 150 -1.34 -8.59 -4.97
N TRP A 151 -1.96 -8.56 -3.79
CA TRP A 151 -3.42 -8.51 -3.66
C TRP A 151 -4.03 -7.25 -4.30
N LEU A 152 -3.49 -6.06 -4.03
CA LEU A 152 -3.97 -4.82 -4.63
C LEU A 152 -3.84 -4.84 -6.16
N ILE A 153 -2.73 -5.38 -6.69
CA ILE A 153 -2.54 -5.53 -8.14
C ILE A 153 -3.55 -6.54 -8.71
N LEU A 154 -3.84 -7.63 -8.02
CA LEU A 154 -4.85 -8.58 -8.45
C LEU A 154 -6.25 -7.94 -8.51
N ILE A 155 -6.64 -7.16 -7.49
CA ILE A 155 -7.91 -6.42 -7.52
C ILE A 155 -7.95 -5.53 -8.76
N LEU A 156 -6.88 -4.78 -9.05
CA LEU A 156 -6.77 -3.95 -10.25
C LEU A 156 -6.98 -4.78 -11.53
N LEU A 157 -6.31 -5.92 -11.68
CA LEU A 157 -6.46 -6.81 -12.83
C LEU A 157 -7.92 -7.29 -12.99
N CYS A 158 -8.57 -7.70 -11.91
CA CYS A 158 -9.98 -8.07 -11.92
C CYS A 158 -10.90 -6.91 -12.34
N LYS A 159 -10.58 -5.66 -11.94
CA LYS A 159 -11.31 -4.47 -12.39
C LYS A 159 -11.11 -4.19 -13.88
N LEU A 160 -9.92 -4.41 -14.39
CA LEU A 160 -9.63 -4.26 -15.82
C LEU A 160 -10.35 -5.33 -16.65
N ASP A 161 -10.41 -6.58 -16.20
CA ASP A 161 -11.22 -7.64 -16.83
C ASP A 161 -12.71 -7.26 -16.89
N GLY A 162 -13.26 -6.76 -15.78
CA GLY A 162 -14.63 -6.24 -15.74
C GLY A 162 -14.87 -5.11 -16.75
N LYS A 163 -13.92 -4.17 -16.89
CA LYS A 163 -14.02 -3.06 -17.84
C LYS A 163 -13.87 -3.50 -19.30
N ALA A 164 -13.05 -4.51 -19.58
CA ALA A 164 -12.85 -5.05 -20.92
C ALA A 164 -14.18 -5.57 -21.53
N LYS A 165 -15.09 -6.09 -20.69
CA LYS A 165 -16.42 -6.57 -21.09
C LYS A 165 -17.36 -5.47 -21.62
N HIS A 166 -16.99 -4.19 -21.48
CA HIS A 166 -17.77 -3.07 -22.02
C HIS A 166 -17.34 -2.64 -23.43
N TYR A 167 -16.27 -3.22 -23.99
CA TYR A 167 -15.91 -3.02 -25.39
C TYR A 167 -16.84 -3.84 -26.29
N LYS A 168 -17.33 -3.20 -27.37
CA LYS A 168 -18.13 -3.89 -28.41
C LYS A 168 -17.26 -4.78 -29.30
N ASP A 169 -16.04 -4.33 -29.59
CA ASP A 169 -15.06 -5.05 -30.39
C ASP A 169 -14.17 -5.89 -29.48
N VAL A 170 -14.16 -7.20 -29.71
CA VAL A 170 -13.37 -8.18 -28.95
C VAL A 170 -11.87 -7.89 -29.07
N SER A 171 -11.41 -7.47 -30.24
CA SER A 171 -10.01 -7.12 -30.50
C SER A 171 -9.59 -5.92 -29.66
N LEU A 172 -10.45 -4.91 -29.54
CA LEU A 172 -10.20 -3.74 -28.69
C LEU A 172 -10.21 -4.11 -27.20
N ALA A 173 -11.06 -5.04 -26.77
CA ALA A 173 -11.06 -5.55 -25.40
C ALA A 173 -9.73 -6.23 -25.05
N TYR A 174 -9.22 -7.10 -25.94
CA TYR A 174 -7.92 -7.75 -25.74
C TYR A 174 -6.76 -6.76 -25.81
N LEU A 175 -6.80 -5.79 -26.72
CA LEU A 175 -5.78 -4.74 -26.80
C LEU A 175 -5.74 -3.91 -25.51
N PHE A 176 -6.90 -3.56 -24.97
CA PHE A 176 -7.03 -2.90 -23.67
C PHE A 176 -6.36 -3.70 -22.55
N LEU A 177 -6.69 -4.99 -22.42
CA LEU A 177 -6.10 -5.85 -21.40
C LEU A 177 -4.58 -5.95 -21.57
N ALA A 178 -4.10 -6.19 -22.79
CA ALA A 178 -2.68 -6.31 -23.09
C ALA A 178 -1.90 -5.03 -22.76
N ASN A 179 -2.43 -3.86 -23.12
CA ASN A 179 -1.79 -2.58 -22.86
C ASN A 179 -1.69 -2.27 -21.36
N ASN A 180 -2.76 -2.52 -20.61
CA ASN A 180 -2.78 -2.28 -19.17
C ASN A 180 -1.92 -3.29 -18.40
N LEU A 181 -1.97 -4.58 -18.76
CA LEU A 181 -1.11 -5.60 -18.18
C LEU A 181 0.37 -5.29 -18.43
N ARG A 182 0.72 -4.94 -19.68
CA ARG A 182 2.09 -4.53 -20.03
C ARG A 182 2.55 -3.33 -19.19
N TYR A 183 1.68 -2.33 -19.00
CA TYR A 183 1.99 -1.18 -18.16
C TYR A 183 2.29 -1.59 -16.71
N ILE A 184 1.44 -2.44 -16.12
CA ILE A 184 1.62 -2.97 -14.76
C ILE A 184 2.96 -3.70 -14.62
N VAL A 185 3.27 -4.61 -15.54
CA VAL A 185 4.52 -5.39 -15.55
C VAL A 185 5.75 -4.46 -15.66
N VAL A 186 5.71 -3.48 -16.56
CA VAL A 186 6.80 -2.49 -16.71
C VAL A 186 6.98 -1.70 -15.42
N LYS A 187 5.90 -1.26 -14.77
CA LYS A 187 5.95 -0.50 -13.51
C LYS A 187 6.49 -1.33 -12.35
N VAL A 188 6.12 -2.60 -12.23
CA VAL A 188 6.71 -3.47 -11.22
C VAL A 188 8.21 -3.65 -11.45
N ARG A 189 8.62 -4.00 -12.67
CA ARG A 189 10.03 -4.25 -13.01
C ARG A 189 10.93 -3.01 -12.87
N SER A 190 10.36 -1.81 -12.98
CA SER A 190 11.10 -0.54 -12.89
C SER A 190 11.06 0.12 -11.53
N SER A 191 10.42 -0.48 -10.52
CA SER A 191 10.30 0.08 -9.17
C SER A 191 10.78 -0.91 -8.10
N ASN A 192 10.74 -0.47 -6.83
CA ASN A 192 11.06 -1.33 -5.68
C ASN A 192 10.10 -2.52 -5.53
N LEU A 193 8.96 -2.52 -6.23
CA LEU A 193 8.03 -3.65 -6.26
C LEU A 193 8.66 -4.93 -6.79
N LYS A 194 9.64 -4.86 -7.71
CA LYS A 194 10.33 -6.06 -8.21
C LYS A 194 10.97 -6.88 -7.09
N TYR A 195 11.54 -6.21 -6.09
CA TYR A 195 12.20 -6.87 -4.96
C TYR A 195 11.19 -7.42 -3.96
N LEU A 196 10.03 -6.75 -3.82
CA LEU A 196 8.98 -7.17 -2.90
C LEU A 196 8.18 -8.35 -3.45
N LEU A 197 7.91 -8.37 -4.76
CA LEU A 197 7.11 -9.41 -5.41
C LEU A 197 7.95 -10.61 -5.86
N GLY A 198 9.24 -10.40 -6.12
CA GLY A 198 10.17 -11.43 -6.57
C GLY A 198 10.13 -11.66 -8.08
N GLU A 199 11.14 -12.38 -8.59
CA GLU A 199 11.34 -12.61 -10.05
C GLU A 199 10.29 -13.54 -10.67
N ASN A 200 9.61 -14.36 -9.85
CA ASN A 200 8.58 -15.30 -10.31
C ASN A 200 7.23 -14.62 -10.59
N TRP A 201 7.04 -13.37 -10.14
CA TRP A 201 5.85 -12.56 -10.40
C TRP A 201 5.96 -11.85 -11.76
#